data_AF-A0A9Q1EUM5-F1
#
_entry.id   AF-A0A9Q1EUM5-F1
#
_cell.length_a   1.000
_cell.length_b   1.000
_cell.length_c   1.000
_cell.angle_alpha   90.00
_cell.angle_beta   90.00
_cell.angle_gamma   90.00
#
_symmetry.space_group_name_H-M   'P 1'
#
loop_
_entity.id
_entity.type
_entity.pdbx_description
1 polymer ?
#
loop_
_entity_poly.entity_id
_entity_poly.type
_entity_poly.pdbx_seq_one_letter_code
_entity_poly.pdbx_strand_id
1 'polypeptide(L)'
;MARVQSLLISTLDNMLAEDLGRFKFWLSNDLPEGFKAIGKGKLENRGVVEIVDLMVEAYGVKDVVQVTLHALRKADQNDLTQRLEEDHVTKSSERSVSENEGRRVAVIDTPGIFDTGMPEEQVKAEIERCVALSVPGPHAFLLVIRLGRFTQEERNAVRWIQERFGEEALRYTMVLFTGGDQLDKPVQEFLGDSRELQEVIGSCGAGYHVFNSRDGGDGGAQVSELMRKTVEMVERNGGRHYTNEMYREAERRIREEEEEEERKREVIPKETKIVRQVRRVLNDARGILNVLK
;
A
#
# COMPACT_ATOMS: atom_id res chain seq x y z
N MET A 1 10.48 4.54 -1.32
CA MET A 1 11.53 5.53 -1.03
C MET A 1 11.19 6.89 -1.63
N ALA A 2 11.08 7.02 -2.96
CA ALA A 2 10.83 8.31 -3.63
C ALA A 2 9.56 9.06 -3.18
N ARG A 3 8.43 8.36 -2.97
CA ARG A 3 7.15 9.00 -2.59
C ARG A 3 7.22 9.74 -1.25
N VAL A 4 7.77 9.09 -0.21
CA VAL A 4 7.89 9.70 1.14
C VAL A 4 8.84 10.90 1.11
N GLN A 5 9.96 10.77 0.42
CA GLN A 5 10.94 11.85 0.29
C GLN A 5 10.36 13.06 -0.45
N SER A 6 9.69 12.86 -1.59
CA SER A 6 9.02 13.93 -2.32
C SER A 6 7.91 14.60 -1.50
N LEU A 7 7.17 13.82 -0.72
CA LEU A 7 6.14 14.35 0.16
C LEU A 7 6.75 15.27 1.23
N LEU A 8 7.79 14.82 1.92
CA LEU A 8 8.47 15.61 2.96
C LEU A 8 9.09 16.89 2.39
N ILE A 9 9.71 16.83 1.20
CA ILE A 9 10.23 18.03 0.52
C ILE A 9 9.10 19.02 0.28
N SER A 10 7.98 18.57 -0.29
CA SER A 10 6.84 19.44 -0.55
C SER A 10 6.23 20.04 0.72
N THR A 11 6.18 19.28 1.82
CA THR A 11 5.70 19.79 3.11
C THR A 11 6.62 20.89 3.65
N LEU A 12 7.93 20.65 3.67
CA LEU A 12 8.90 21.57 4.28
C LEU A 12 9.21 22.78 3.39
N ASP A 13 9.08 22.68 2.06
CA ASP A 13 9.22 23.82 1.14
C ASP A 13 8.16 24.90 1.36
N ASN A 14 7.02 24.54 1.97
CA ASN A 14 5.97 25.51 2.34
C ASN A 14 6.29 26.28 3.63
N MET A 15 7.41 26.00 4.32
CA MET A 15 7.78 26.65 5.57
C MET A 15 8.51 27.98 5.33
N LEU A 16 8.26 28.96 6.19
CA LEU A 16 9.12 30.14 6.27
C LEU A 16 10.49 29.75 6.82
N ALA A 17 11.52 30.53 6.49
CA ALA A 17 12.89 30.25 6.90
C ALA A 17 13.07 30.18 8.44
N GLU A 18 12.31 30.99 9.18
CA GLU A 18 12.30 30.98 10.64
C GLU A 18 11.70 29.67 11.19
N ASP A 19 10.57 29.24 10.62
CA ASP A 19 9.91 28.00 11.03
C ASP A 19 10.76 26.78 10.67
N LEU A 20 11.41 26.79 9.50
CA LEU A 20 12.40 25.78 9.12
C LEU A 20 13.57 25.75 10.12
N GLY A 21 13.99 26.91 10.65
CA GLY A 21 14.96 27.01 11.74
C GLY A 21 14.48 26.31 13.02
N ARG A 22 13.22 26.53 13.42
CA ARG A 22 12.59 25.85 14.58
C ARG A 22 12.47 24.34 14.36
N PHE A 23 12.07 23.91 13.16
CA PHE A 23 12.01 22.50 12.79
C PHE A 23 13.38 21.81 12.93
N LYS A 24 14.46 22.42 12.38
CA LYS A 24 15.84 21.92 12.54
C LYS A 24 16.28 21.87 14.00
N PHE A 25 15.87 22.85 14.80
CA PHE A 25 16.15 22.88 16.23
C PHE A 25 15.56 21.64 16.90
N TRP A 26 14.29 21.31 16.66
CA TRP A 26 13.67 20.13 17.28
C TRP A 26 14.29 18.82 16.82
N LEU A 27 14.62 18.68 15.53
CA LEU A 27 15.38 17.52 15.02
C LEU A 27 16.74 17.29 15.70
N SER A 28 17.32 18.33 16.30
CA SER A 28 18.60 18.28 17.00
C SER A 28 18.50 18.12 18.52
N ASN A 29 17.31 18.28 19.11
CA ASN A 29 17.17 18.42 20.56
C ASN A 29 16.13 17.48 21.17
N ASP A 30 14.93 17.41 20.60
CA ASP A 30 13.80 16.72 21.21
C ASP A 30 13.06 15.91 20.14
N LEU A 31 13.13 14.60 20.28
CA LEU A 31 12.55 13.63 19.36
C LEU A 31 11.74 12.60 20.13
N PRO A 32 10.83 11.86 19.47
CA PRO A 32 10.13 10.76 20.10
C PRO A 32 11.11 9.73 20.68
N GLU A 33 10.66 9.01 21.71
CA GLU A 33 11.48 8.02 22.38
C GLU A 33 11.99 6.94 21.40
N GLY A 34 13.27 6.60 21.50
CA GLY A 34 13.94 5.64 20.61
C GLY A 34 14.60 6.24 19.36
N PHE A 35 14.42 7.54 19.10
CA PHE A 35 15.08 8.22 17.98
C PHE A 35 16.31 9.01 18.40
N LYS A 36 17.37 8.97 17.58
CA LYS A 36 18.61 9.74 17.82
C LYS A 36 18.56 11.07 17.08
N ALA A 37 18.78 12.16 17.81
CA ALA A 37 18.85 13.50 17.23
C ALA A 37 19.93 13.63 16.15
N ILE A 38 19.64 14.38 15.08
CA ILE A 38 20.64 14.75 14.09
C ILE A 38 21.47 15.89 14.66
N GLY A 39 22.80 15.72 14.68
CA GLY A 39 23.68 16.74 15.24
C GLY A 39 23.49 18.10 14.57
N LYS A 40 23.35 19.17 15.37
CA LYS A 40 23.04 20.54 14.91
C LYS A 40 23.91 21.00 13.73
N GLY A 41 25.23 20.76 13.78
CA GLY A 41 26.16 21.12 12.70
C GLY A 41 25.90 20.40 11.37
N LYS A 42 25.19 19.26 11.37
CA LYS A 42 24.74 18.59 10.15
C LYS A 42 23.54 19.29 9.52
N LEU A 43 22.73 20.05 10.26
CA LEU A 43 21.52 20.72 9.75
C LEU A 43 21.76 22.21 9.39
N GLU A 44 22.85 22.79 9.90
CA GLU A 44 23.25 24.18 9.65
C GLU A 44 23.48 24.42 8.16
N ASN A 45 23.00 25.56 7.65
CA ASN A 45 23.13 26.02 6.27
C ASN A 45 22.59 25.07 5.18
N ARG A 46 21.84 24.03 5.54
CA ARG A 46 21.23 23.10 4.58
C ARG A 46 19.87 23.55 4.08
N GLY A 47 19.62 23.30 2.80
CA GLY A 47 18.30 23.47 2.18
C GLY A 47 17.34 22.34 2.56
N VAL A 48 16.06 22.50 2.21
CA VAL A 48 15.00 21.51 2.51
C VAL A 48 15.36 20.12 1.99
N VAL A 49 15.77 20.01 0.72
CA VAL A 49 16.12 18.73 0.10
C VAL A 49 17.20 17.99 0.88
N GLU A 50 18.29 18.67 1.23
CA GLU A 50 19.41 18.06 1.95
C GLU A 50 19.04 17.64 3.38
N ILE A 51 18.11 18.36 4.02
CA ILE A 51 17.58 17.99 5.33
C ILE A 51 16.74 16.73 5.21
N VAL A 52 15.83 16.67 4.22
CA VAL A 52 15.00 15.48 4.01
C VAL A 52 15.88 14.26 3.69
N ASP A 53 16.92 14.42 2.87
CA ASP A 53 17.86 13.34 2.57
C ASP A 53 18.55 12.81 3.83
N LEU A 54 19.04 13.72 4.69
CA LEU A 54 19.62 13.36 5.98
C LEU A 54 18.63 12.66 6.91
N MET A 55 17.38 13.11 6.92
CA MET A 55 16.33 12.50 7.74
C MET A 55 15.98 11.09 7.25
N VAL A 56 15.86 10.90 5.94
CA VAL A 56 15.60 9.59 5.33
C VAL A 56 16.77 8.64 5.58
N GLU A 57 18.01 9.13 5.50
CA GLU A 57 19.21 8.35 5.84
C GLU A 57 19.25 7.97 7.33
N ALA A 58 18.91 8.90 8.22
CA ALA A 58 18.99 8.71 9.67
C ALA A 58 17.89 7.81 10.23
N TYR A 59 16.66 7.90 9.70
CA TYR A 59 15.47 7.28 10.29
C TYR A 59 14.83 6.23 9.38
N GLY A 60 15.19 6.17 8.10
CA GLY A 60 14.53 5.32 7.13
C GLY A 60 13.12 5.80 6.77
N VAL A 61 12.63 5.30 5.63
CA VAL A 61 11.37 5.78 5.03
C VAL A 61 10.10 5.44 5.84
N LYS A 62 10.20 4.49 6.78
CA LYS A 62 9.08 4.09 7.66
C LYS A 62 8.90 5.07 8.80
N ASP A 63 10.00 5.50 9.44
CA ASP A 63 9.93 6.28 10.68
C ASP A 63 10.15 7.77 10.47
N VAL A 64 10.70 8.16 9.31
CA VAL A 64 10.98 9.57 9.00
C VAL A 64 9.74 10.46 9.09
N VAL A 65 8.55 9.95 8.72
CA VAL A 65 7.31 10.73 8.78
C VAL A 65 6.91 11.00 10.23
N GLN A 66 7.05 10.00 11.12
CA GLN A 66 6.77 10.18 12.55
C GLN A 66 7.69 11.24 13.16
N VAL A 67 8.98 11.21 12.81
CA VAL A 67 9.95 12.22 13.26
C VAL A 67 9.60 13.61 12.72
N THR A 68 9.25 13.72 11.44
CA THR A 68 8.81 15.00 10.84
C THR A 68 7.58 15.55 11.54
N LEU A 69 6.55 14.73 11.75
CA LEU A 69 5.31 15.14 12.42
C LEU A 69 5.59 15.65 13.84
N HIS A 70 6.47 14.97 14.59
CA HIS A 70 6.87 15.43 15.92
C HIS A 70 7.53 16.82 15.86
N ALA A 71 8.50 17.01 14.98
CA ALA A 71 9.22 18.27 14.84
C ALA A 71 8.32 19.41 14.32
N LEU A 72 7.37 19.13 13.42
CA LEU A 72 6.38 20.10 12.94
C LEU A 72 5.45 20.57 14.06
N ARG A 73 4.92 19.65 14.87
CA ARG A 73 4.08 20.00 16.04
C ARG A 73 4.82 20.87 17.03
N LYS A 74 6.08 20.54 17.32
CA LYS A 74 6.94 21.31 18.22
C LYS A 74 7.32 22.68 17.64
N ALA A 75 7.35 22.83 16.32
CA ALA A 75 7.58 24.09 15.63
C ALA A 75 6.29 24.93 15.44
N ASP A 76 5.19 24.54 16.09
CA ASP A 76 3.85 25.15 15.97
C ASP A 76 3.30 25.14 14.53
N GLN A 77 3.77 24.22 13.68
CA GLN A 77 3.32 24.05 12.30
C GLN A 77 2.15 23.06 12.22
N ASN A 78 1.04 23.40 12.88
CA ASN A 78 -0.14 22.53 12.99
C ASN A 78 -0.82 22.29 11.62
N ASP A 79 -0.87 23.30 10.75
CA ASP A 79 -1.41 23.16 9.38
C ASP A 79 -0.59 22.15 8.56
N LEU A 80 0.74 22.29 8.55
CA LEU A 80 1.62 21.37 7.84
C LEU A 80 1.63 19.97 8.47
N THR A 81 1.47 19.88 9.79
CA THR A 81 1.30 18.59 10.49
C THR A 81 0.06 17.87 9.97
N GLN A 82 -1.09 18.54 9.99
CA GLN A 82 -2.34 17.97 9.52
C GLN A 82 -2.24 17.57 8.04
N ARG A 83 -1.69 18.44 7.18
CA ARG A 83 -1.51 18.14 5.76
C ARG A 83 -0.57 16.96 5.53
N LEU A 84 0.53 16.86 6.27
CA LEU A 84 1.44 15.73 6.16
C LEU A 84 0.78 14.42 6.64
N GLU A 85 -0.07 14.46 7.68
CA GLU A 85 -0.87 13.31 8.09
C GLU A 85 -1.84 12.89 6.98
N GLU A 86 -2.57 13.84 6.40
CA GLU A 86 -3.52 13.59 5.31
C GLU A 86 -2.84 13.09 4.02
N ASP A 87 -1.68 13.64 3.67
CA ASP A 87 -0.95 13.31 2.44
C ASP A 87 -0.09 12.05 2.56
N HIS A 88 0.33 11.69 3.78
CA HIS A 88 1.04 10.44 4.04
C HIS A 88 0.12 9.22 4.01
N VAL A 89 -1.15 9.40 4.37
CA VAL A 89 -2.15 8.34 4.26
C VAL A 89 -2.37 7.98 2.79
N THR A 90 -2.42 6.68 2.49
CA THR A 90 -2.82 6.16 1.17
C THR A 90 -4.21 6.72 0.85
N LYS A 91 -4.37 7.41 -0.28
CA LYS A 91 -5.64 8.05 -0.69
C LYS A 91 -6.46 7.19 -1.66
N SER A 92 -5.84 6.17 -2.26
CA SER A 92 -6.48 5.25 -3.21
C SER A 92 -5.73 3.94 -3.25
N SER A 93 -6.40 2.84 -3.58
CA SER A 93 -5.79 1.52 -3.63
C SER A 93 -4.68 1.47 -4.67
N GLU A 94 -3.55 0.91 -4.28
CA GLU A 94 -2.38 0.71 -5.12
C GLU A 94 -1.94 -0.76 -5.08
N ARG A 95 -1.71 -1.34 -6.25
CA ARG A 95 -1.19 -2.71 -6.38
C ARG A 95 0.31 -2.69 -6.59
N SER A 96 1.02 -3.42 -5.74
CA SER A 96 2.45 -3.69 -5.88
C SER A 96 2.68 -5.18 -6.06
N VAL A 97 3.72 -5.55 -6.81
CA VAL A 97 4.09 -6.95 -7.04
C VAL A 97 5.57 -7.12 -6.74
N SER A 98 5.89 -8.16 -5.97
CA SER A 98 7.25 -8.54 -5.62
C SER A 98 7.44 -10.05 -5.72
N GLU A 99 8.67 -10.52 -5.58
CA GLU A 99 8.99 -11.94 -5.47
C GLU A 99 9.49 -12.24 -4.06
N ASN A 100 8.95 -13.29 -3.45
CA ASN A 100 9.39 -13.81 -2.15
C ASN A 100 9.55 -15.33 -2.26
N GLU A 101 10.77 -15.84 -2.03
CA GLU A 101 11.08 -17.28 -2.08
C GLU A 101 10.60 -17.96 -3.39
N GLY A 102 10.78 -17.30 -4.53
CA GLY A 102 10.36 -17.80 -5.85
C GLY A 102 8.86 -17.72 -6.12
N ARG A 103 8.08 -17.10 -5.23
CA ARG A 103 6.64 -16.85 -5.41
C ARG A 103 6.39 -15.39 -5.72
N ARG A 104 5.58 -15.12 -6.76
CA ARG A 104 5.09 -13.76 -7.01
C ARG A 104 4.00 -13.41 -6.00
N VAL A 105 4.21 -12.33 -5.26
CA VAL A 105 3.28 -11.82 -4.26
C VAL A 105 2.76 -10.48 -4.76
N ALA A 106 1.43 -10.32 -4.80
CA ALA A 106 0.79 -9.05 -5.06
C ALA A 106 0.19 -8.52 -3.76
N VAL A 107 0.52 -7.29 -3.40
CA VAL A 107 -0.04 -6.59 -2.24
C VAL A 107 -0.83 -5.40 -2.75
N ILE A 108 -2.05 -5.27 -2.26
CA ILE A 108 -2.92 -4.13 -2.54
C ILE A 108 -2.99 -3.33 -1.26
N ASP A 109 -2.33 -2.18 -1.28
CA ASP A 109 -2.42 -1.22 -0.19
C ASP A 109 -3.71 -0.43 -0.36
N THR A 110 -4.54 -0.42 0.66
CA THR A 110 -5.84 0.27 0.65
C THR A 110 -5.76 1.50 1.55
N PRO A 111 -6.43 2.61 1.21
CA PRO A 111 -6.63 3.71 2.14
C PRO A 111 -7.33 3.23 3.41
N GLY A 112 -7.34 4.05 4.46
CA GLY A 112 -8.10 3.81 5.70
C GLY A 112 -9.62 3.84 5.47
N ILE A 113 -10.17 2.90 4.70
CA ILE A 113 -11.58 2.83 4.33
C ILE A 113 -12.51 2.61 5.53
N PHE A 114 -11.94 2.19 6.66
CA PHE A 114 -12.64 1.99 7.93
C PHE A 114 -12.73 3.27 8.78
N ASP A 115 -11.86 4.26 8.53
CA ASP A 115 -11.55 5.32 9.51
C ASP A 115 -11.10 6.64 8.84
N THR A 116 -11.86 7.16 7.88
CA THR A 116 -11.44 8.40 7.17
C THR A 116 -12.48 9.49 7.14
N GLY A 117 -13.66 9.29 7.75
CA GLY A 117 -14.79 10.21 7.52
C GLY A 117 -15.12 10.38 6.04
N MET A 118 -14.68 9.42 5.20
CA MET A 118 -14.90 9.46 3.76
C MET A 118 -16.41 9.38 3.48
N PRO A 119 -16.90 10.15 2.49
CA PRO A 119 -18.25 9.98 1.97
C PRO A 119 -18.47 8.55 1.49
N GLU A 120 -19.69 8.03 1.68
CA GLU A 120 -20.06 6.66 1.29
C GLU A 120 -19.77 6.38 -0.20
N GLU A 121 -19.92 7.39 -1.07
CA GLU A 121 -19.60 7.27 -2.49
C GLU A 121 -18.10 7.04 -2.75
N GLN A 122 -17.23 7.69 -1.96
CA GLN A 122 -15.79 7.48 -2.07
C GLN A 122 -15.39 6.10 -1.55
N VAL A 123 -15.99 5.66 -0.44
CA VAL A 123 -15.78 4.31 0.10
C VAL A 123 -16.18 3.25 -0.94
N LYS A 124 -17.33 3.43 -1.60
CA LYS A 124 -17.79 2.51 -2.64
C LYS A 124 -16.84 2.47 -3.85
N ALA A 125 -16.44 3.63 -4.37
CA ALA A 125 -15.50 3.72 -5.50
C ALA A 125 -14.16 3.04 -5.16
N GLU A 126 -13.73 3.17 -3.91
CA GLU A 126 -12.50 2.58 -3.43
C GLU A 126 -12.59 1.06 -3.26
N ILE A 127 -13.74 0.54 -2.81
CA ILE A 127 -14.02 -0.90 -2.81
C ILE A 127 -13.99 -1.45 -4.23
N GLU A 128 -14.67 -0.79 -5.18
CA GLU A 128 -14.67 -1.20 -6.60
C GLU A 128 -13.26 -1.23 -7.19
N ARG A 129 -12.45 -0.20 -6.88
CA ARG A 129 -11.04 -0.14 -7.27
C ARG A 129 -10.22 -1.29 -6.68
N CYS A 130 -10.36 -1.53 -5.38
CA CYS A 130 -9.67 -2.62 -4.69
C CYS A 130 -10.01 -3.98 -5.29
N VAL A 131 -11.31 -4.24 -5.56
CA VAL A 131 -11.80 -5.46 -6.22
C VAL A 131 -11.16 -5.61 -7.61
N ALA A 132 -11.18 -4.56 -8.44
CA ALA A 132 -10.58 -4.61 -9.78
C ALA A 132 -9.08 -4.93 -9.74
N LEU A 133 -8.35 -4.41 -8.75
CA LEU A 133 -6.92 -4.68 -8.57
C LEU A 133 -6.60 -6.09 -8.03
N SER A 134 -7.58 -6.76 -7.42
CA SER A 134 -7.42 -8.07 -6.77
C SER A 134 -8.04 -9.24 -7.52
N VAL A 135 -8.69 -9.03 -8.67
CA VAL A 135 -9.26 -10.11 -9.50
C VAL A 135 -8.22 -11.23 -9.74
N PRO A 136 -8.58 -12.52 -9.58
CA PRO A 136 -9.93 -13.07 -9.33
C PRO A 136 -10.40 -13.00 -7.87
N GLY A 137 -9.48 -12.68 -6.97
CA GLY A 137 -9.75 -12.37 -5.57
C GLY A 137 -8.51 -12.53 -4.69
N PRO A 138 -8.50 -11.95 -3.48
CA PRO A 138 -7.39 -12.02 -2.57
C PRO A 138 -7.23 -13.42 -1.96
N HIS A 139 -5.99 -13.81 -1.72
CA HIS A 139 -5.66 -15.01 -0.93
C HIS A 139 -5.77 -14.74 0.57
N ALA A 140 -5.57 -13.49 0.98
CA ALA A 140 -5.61 -13.05 2.37
C ALA A 140 -6.10 -11.61 2.46
N PHE A 141 -6.90 -11.32 3.48
CA PHE A 141 -7.11 -9.98 4.02
C PHE A 141 -6.25 -9.81 5.26
N LEU A 142 -5.57 -8.67 5.39
CA LEU A 142 -4.77 -8.34 6.56
C LEU A 142 -5.44 -7.18 7.30
N LEU A 143 -5.97 -7.46 8.50
CA LEU A 143 -6.49 -6.42 9.38
C LEU A 143 -5.36 -5.88 10.25
N VAL A 144 -4.80 -4.73 9.88
CA VAL A 144 -3.64 -4.15 10.56
C VAL A 144 -4.07 -3.38 11.80
N ILE A 145 -3.55 -3.76 12.97
CA ILE A 145 -3.84 -3.11 14.26
C ILE A 145 -2.51 -2.75 14.92
N ARG A 146 -2.37 -1.50 15.40
CA ARG A 146 -1.18 -1.09 16.15
C ARG A 146 -1.38 -1.38 17.64
N LEU A 147 -0.48 -2.18 18.22
CA LEU A 147 -0.49 -2.48 19.64
C LEU A 147 -0.24 -1.20 20.45
N GLY A 148 -0.97 -1.05 21.56
CA GLY A 148 -0.96 0.16 22.40
C GLY A 148 -2.00 1.22 22.04
N ARG A 149 -2.68 1.11 20.88
CA ARG A 149 -3.81 1.97 20.49
C ARG A 149 -4.89 1.10 19.86
N PHE A 150 -5.80 0.59 20.68
CA PHE A 150 -6.99 -0.14 20.22
C PHE A 150 -8.24 0.73 20.36
N THR A 151 -8.82 1.14 19.24
CA THR A 151 -9.87 2.15 19.13
C THR A 151 -11.21 1.53 18.75
N GLN A 152 -12.27 2.35 18.71
CA GLN A 152 -13.61 1.88 18.34
C GLN A 152 -13.67 1.47 16.86
N GLU A 153 -12.85 2.09 16.03
CA GLU A 153 -12.73 1.82 14.60
C GLU A 153 -12.24 0.39 14.35
N GLU A 154 -11.20 -0.04 15.08
CA GLU A 154 -10.67 -1.41 14.96
C GLU A 154 -11.66 -2.47 15.48
N ARG A 155 -12.48 -2.12 16.48
CA ARG A 155 -13.61 -2.97 16.94
C ARG A 155 -14.68 -3.13 15.86
N ASN A 156 -14.92 -2.09 15.08
CA ASN A 156 -15.94 -2.08 14.03
C ASN A 156 -15.42 -2.68 12.71
N ALA A 157 -14.11 -2.81 12.53
CA ALA A 157 -13.51 -3.30 11.29
C ALA A 157 -13.98 -4.71 10.90
N VAL A 158 -14.14 -5.63 11.88
CA VAL A 158 -14.67 -6.98 11.62
C VAL A 158 -16.07 -6.91 11.04
N ARG A 159 -16.95 -6.13 11.65
CA ARG A 159 -18.33 -5.94 11.20
C ARG A 159 -18.35 -5.32 9.80
N TRP A 160 -17.52 -4.30 9.57
CA TRP A 160 -17.41 -3.65 8.28
C TRP A 160 -16.99 -4.65 7.19
N ILE A 161 -16.01 -5.53 7.45
CA ILE A 161 -15.59 -6.58 6.50
C ILE A 161 -16.77 -7.50 6.18
N GLN A 162 -17.53 -7.92 7.18
CA GLN A 162 -18.72 -8.77 6.98
C GLN A 162 -19.80 -8.06 6.16
N GLU A 163 -20.07 -6.79 6.42
CA GLU A 163 -21.08 -6.00 5.71
C GLU A 163 -20.71 -5.75 4.24
N ARG A 164 -19.42 -5.56 3.93
CA ARG A 164 -18.96 -5.21 2.57
C ARG A 164 -18.56 -6.42 1.74
N PHE A 165 -17.83 -7.36 2.33
CA PHE A 165 -17.32 -8.53 1.61
C PHE A 165 -18.17 -9.76 1.90
N GLY A 166 -18.77 -9.88 3.08
CA GLY A 166 -19.57 -11.04 3.50
C GLY A 166 -18.86 -11.85 4.58
N GLU A 167 -19.61 -12.69 5.29
CA GLU A 167 -19.05 -13.48 6.41
C GLU A 167 -17.91 -14.42 5.98
N GLU A 168 -17.95 -14.95 4.75
CA GLU A 168 -16.90 -15.82 4.24
C GLU A 168 -15.54 -15.12 4.12
N ALA A 169 -15.51 -13.78 4.01
CA ALA A 169 -14.27 -13.02 3.93
C ALA A 169 -13.43 -13.19 5.21
N LEU A 170 -14.07 -13.31 6.37
CA LEU A 170 -13.38 -13.50 7.64
C LEU A 170 -12.58 -14.81 7.71
N ARG A 171 -12.94 -15.83 6.92
CA ARG A 171 -12.15 -17.07 6.82
C ARG A 171 -10.80 -16.86 6.12
N TYR A 172 -10.67 -15.78 5.37
CA TYR A 172 -9.46 -15.34 4.69
C TYR A 172 -8.80 -14.14 5.37
N THR A 173 -9.31 -13.71 6.52
CA THR A 173 -8.76 -12.58 7.27
C THR A 173 -7.78 -13.05 8.35
N MET A 174 -6.63 -12.40 8.41
CA MET A 174 -5.64 -12.51 9.48
C MET A 174 -5.44 -11.15 10.14
N VAL A 175 -5.36 -11.12 11.47
CA VAL A 175 -5.01 -9.89 12.19
C VAL A 175 -3.49 -9.69 12.15
N LEU A 176 -3.06 -8.51 11.71
CA LEU A 176 -1.65 -8.14 11.66
C LEU A 176 -1.34 -7.08 12.72
N PHE A 177 -0.70 -7.49 13.80
CA PHE A 177 -0.26 -6.57 14.83
C PHE A 177 1.05 -5.88 14.46
N THR A 178 1.13 -4.59 14.71
CA THR A 178 2.35 -3.79 14.58
C THR A 178 2.71 -3.13 15.91
N GLY A 179 3.97 -2.77 16.11
CA GLY A 179 4.41 -2.12 17.35
C GLY A 179 4.48 -3.07 18.55
N GLY A 180 4.64 -4.38 18.32
CA GLY A 180 4.82 -5.34 19.42
C GLY A 180 6.08 -5.08 20.25
N ASP A 181 7.08 -4.41 19.66
CA ASP A 181 8.30 -3.95 20.31
C ASP A 181 8.12 -2.75 21.26
N GLN A 182 6.92 -2.17 21.31
CA GLN A 182 6.55 -1.07 22.20
C GLN A 182 5.81 -1.56 23.46
N LEU A 183 5.66 -2.87 23.63
CA LEU A 183 4.98 -3.45 24.80
C LEU A 183 5.97 -3.69 25.96
N ASP A 184 5.54 -3.37 27.17
CA ASP A 184 6.28 -3.65 28.42
C ASP A 184 6.20 -5.12 28.86
N LYS A 185 5.47 -5.95 28.11
CA LYS A 185 5.20 -7.36 28.41
C LYS A 185 5.08 -8.19 27.13
N PRO A 186 5.17 -9.53 27.20
CA PRO A 186 5.00 -10.39 26.03
C PRO A 186 3.67 -10.14 25.30
N VAL A 187 3.70 -10.19 23.97
CA VAL A 187 2.51 -9.91 23.14
C VAL A 187 1.35 -10.83 23.49
N GLN A 188 1.61 -12.11 23.77
CA GLN A 188 0.56 -13.06 24.17
C GLN A 188 -0.15 -12.63 25.45
N GLU A 189 0.58 -12.10 26.42
CA GLU A 189 0.03 -11.61 27.67
C GLU A 189 -0.80 -10.33 27.43
N PHE A 190 -0.28 -9.39 26.65
CA PHE A 190 -1.02 -8.19 26.26
C PHE A 190 -2.33 -8.50 25.54
N LEU A 191 -2.30 -9.44 24.59
CA LEU A 191 -3.50 -9.87 23.88
C LEU A 191 -4.48 -10.59 24.81
N GLY A 192 -3.99 -11.34 25.80
CA GLY A 192 -4.83 -12.03 26.78
C GLY A 192 -5.60 -11.09 27.70
N ASP A 193 -5.06 -9.89 27.97
CA ASP A 193 -5.68 -8.92 28.86
C ASP A 193 -6.82 -8.12 28.22
N SER A 194 -6.92 -8.12 26.88
CA SER A 194 -7.99 -7.42 26.16
C SER A 194 -8.98 -8.41 25.57
N ARG A 195 -10.17 -8.49 26.19
CA ARG A 195 -11.28 -9.30 25.69
C ARG A 195 -11.65 -8.93 24.26
N GLU A 196 -11.58 -7.66 23.91
CA GLU A 196 -12.05 -7.18 22.61
C GLU A 196 -11.05 -7.48 21.50
N LEU A 197 -9.75 -7.47 21.79
CA LEU A 197 -8.74 -8.02 20.88
C LEU A 197 -8.92 -9.52 20.71
N GLN A 198 -9.24 -10.26 21.79
CA GLN A 198 -9.56 -11.69 21.68
C GLN A 198 -10.79 -11.95 20.80
N GLU A 199 -11.83 -11.11 20.89
CA GLU A 199 -13.03 -11.21 20.04
C GLU A 199 -12.72 -10.93 18.56
N VAL A 200 -11.90 -9.90 18.26
CA VAL A 200 -11.44 -9.62 16.89
C VAL A 200 -10.59 -10.77 16.33
N ILE A 201 -9.62 -11.27 17.09
CA ILE A 201 -8.77 -12.41 16.69
C ILE A 201 -9.64 -13.64 16.47
N GLY A 202 -10.57 -13.94 17.38
CA GLY A 202 -11.45 -15.10 17.31
C GLY A 202 -12.46 -15.05 16.16
N SER A 203 -12.80 -13.86 15.68
CA SER A 203 -13.64 -13.67 14.50
C SER A 203 -12.88 -13.92 13.19
N CYS A 204 -11.55 -13.84 13.19
CA CYS A 204 -10.70 -14.00 12.02
C CYS A 204 -10.19 -15.44 11.90
N GLY A 205 -10.51 -16.12 10.79
CA GLY A 205 -10.23 -17.55 10.59
C GLY A 205 -8.76 -17.92 10.48
N ALA A 206 -7.85 -16.95 10.46
CA ALA A 206 -6.40 -17.16 10.38
C ALA A 206 -5.62 -16.66 11.61
N GLY A 207 -6.32 -16.28 12.69
CA GLY A 207 -5.68 -15.80 13.91
C GLY A 207 -4.90 -14.52 13.68
N TYR A 208 -3.66 -14.46 14.18
CA TYR A 208 -2.85 -13.25 14.11
C TYR A 208 -1.35 -13.50 13.78
N HIS A 209 -0.69 -12.45 13.34
CA HIS A 209 0.76 -12.33 13.17
C HIS A 209 1.24 -10.98 13.74
N VAL A 210 2.50 -10.88 14.16
CA VAL A 210 3.06 -9.68 14.81
C VAL A 210 4.32 -9.25 14.08
N PHE A 211 4.37 -7.98 13.67
CA PHE A 211 5.59 -7.31 13.21
C PHE A 211 6.20 -6.45 14.33
N ASN A 212 7.48 -6.69 14.61
CA ASN A 212 8.28 -5.89 15.54
C ASN A 212 9.25 -5.01 14.75
N SER A 213 9.24 -3.70 14.98
CA SER A 213 10.08 -2.75 14.24
C SER A 213 11.53 -2.67 14.72
N ARG A 214 11.82 -3.14 15.95
CA ARG A 214 13.14 -3.09 16.60
C ARG A 214 14.01 -4.33 16.42
N ASP A 215 13.54 -5.36 15.72
CA ASP A 215 14.38 -6.52 15.45
C ASP A 215 15.50 -6.06 14.50
N GLY A 216 16.70 -5.83 15.05
CA GLY A 216 17.92 -5.56 14.27
C GLY A 216 18.41 -6.75 13.43
N GLY A 217 17.49 -7.65 13.07
CA GLY A 217 17.68 -8.84 12.25
C GLY A 217 16.84 -8.78 10.97
N ASP A 218 17.01 -9.78 10.10
CA ASP A 218 16.44 -9.82 8.76
C ASP A 218 14.90 -9.84 8.80
N GLY A 219 14.27 -8.71 8.42
CA GLY A 219 12.83 -8.59 8.23
C GLY A 219 12.25 -9.67 7.29
N GLY A 220 13.09 -10.35 6.52
CA GLY A 220 12.75 -11.56 5.78
C GLY A 220 12.12 -12.66 6.65
N ALA A 221 12.59 -12.90 7.87
CA ALA A 221 12.05 -14.01 8.70
C ALA A 221 10.59 -13.78 9.12
N GLN A 222 10.23 -12.55 9.51
CA GLN A 222 8.85 -12.19 9.85
C GLN A 222 7.94 -12.28 8.61
N VAL A 223 8.43 -11.81 7.46
CA VAL A 223 7.71 -11.91 6.17
C VAL A 223 7.51 -13.37 5.77
N SER A 224 8.54 -14.22 5.84
CA SER A 224 8.43 -15.64 5.52
C SER A 224 7.42 -16.35 6.43
N GLU A 225 7.37 -16.02 7.73
CA GLU A 225 6.39 -16.58 8.64
C GLU A 225 4.96 -16.10 8.34
N LEU A 226 4.77 -14.82 7.99
CA LEU A 226 3.47 -14.32 7.49
C LEU A 226 3.04 -15.07 6.23
N MET A 227 3.96 -15.27 5.29
CA MET A 227 3.69 -15.98 4.03
C MET A 227 3.33 -17.45 4.30
N ARG A 228 4.02 -18.11 5.24
CA ARG A 228 3.72 -19.47 5.68
C ARG A 228 2.30 -19.57 6.23
N LYS A 229 1.92 -18.70 7.18
CA LYS A 229 0.56 -18.65 7.74
C LYS A 229 -0.50 -18.37 6.68
N THR A 230 -0.19 -17.53 5.69
CA THR A 230 -1.07 -17.24 4.57
C THR A 230 -1.34 -18.48 3.72
N VAL A 231 -0.30 -19.27 3.42
CA VAL A 231 -0.43 -20.53 2.67
C VAL A 231 -1.29 -21.52 3.44
N GLU A 232 -1.02 -21.72 4.73
CA GLU A 232 -1.82 -22.62 5.58
C GLU A 232 -3.29 -22.21 5.64
N MET A 233 -3.56 -20.91 5.66
CA MET A 233 -4.92 -20.39 5.62
C MET A 233 -5.60 -20.70 4.29
N VAL A 234 -4.92 -20.51 3.16
CA VAL A 234 -5.46 -20.84 1.83
C VAL A 234 -5.71 -22.34 1.70
N GLU A 235 -4.81 -23.19 2.21
CA GLU A 235 -4.98 -24.64 2.23
C GLU A 235 -6.19 -25.07 3.06
N ARG A 236 -6.37 -24.49 4.26
CA ARG A 236 -7.57 -24.70 5.09
C ARG A 236 -8.86 -24.27 4.39
N ASN A 237 -8.79 -23.30 3.49
CA ASN A 237 -9.90 -22.86 2.65
C ASN A 237 -10.02 -23.65 1.32
N GLY A 238 -9.37 -24.81 1.22
CA GLY A 238 -9.47 -25.70 0.07
C GLY A 238 -8.58 -25.30 -1.11
N GLY A 239 -7.51 -24.54 -0.86
CA GLY A 239 -6.54 -24.13 -1.88
C GLY A 239 -7.05 -23.04 -2.83
N ARG A 240 -8.13 -22.33 -2.46
CA ARG A 240 -8.78 -21.31 -3.31
C ARG A 240 -8.56 -19.91 -2.73
N HIS A 241 -8.64 -18.90 -3.59
CA HIS A 241 -8.73 -17.50 -3.17
C HIS A 241 -10.15 -17.18 -2.71
N TYR A 242 -10.30 -16.09 -1.96
CA TYR A 242 -11.60 -15.54 -1.62
C TYR A 242 -12.30 -14.99 -2.86
N THR A 243 -13.61 -15.24 -3.01
CA THR A 243 -14.41 -14.64 -4.09
C THR A 243 -15.85 -14.44 -3.61
N ASN A 244 -16.53 -13.46 -4.19
CA ASN A 244 -17.96 -13.21 -4.01
C ASN A 244 -18.57 -12.68 -5.32
N GLU A 245 -19.80 -12.20 -5.29
CA GLU A 245 -20.48 -11.67 -6.48
C GLU A 245 -19.72 -10.50 -7.13
N MET A 246 -19.19 -9.56 -6.33
CA MET A 246 -18.42 -8.42 -6.84
C MET A 246 -17.18 -8.88 -7.61
N TYR A 247 -16.45 -9.86 -7.07
CA TYR A 247 -15.27 -10.42 -7.73
C TYR A 247 -15.62 -11.16 -9.03
N ARG A 248 -16.68 -11.98 -9.02
CA ARG A 248 -17.11 -12.72 -10.22
C ARG A 248 -17.60 -11.79 -11.33
N GLU A 249 -18.25 -10.68 -10.97
CA GLU A 249 -18.67 -9.68 -11.92
C GLU A 249 -17.48 -8.91 -12.51
N ALA A 250 -16.55 -8.45 -11.65
CA ALA A 250 -15.33 -7.78 -12.10
C ALA A 250 -14.49 -8.67 -13.02
N GLU A 251 -14.32 -9.95 -12.67
CA GLU A 251 -13.63 -10.93 -13.51
C GLU A 251 -14.31 -11.11 -14.88
N ARG A 252 -15.64 -11.18 -14.91
CA ARG A 252 -16.39 -11.30 -16.16
C ARG A 252 -16.18 -10.10 -17.07
N ARG A 253 -16.27 -8.87 -16.51
CA ARG A 253 -16.07 -7.63 -17.27
C ARG A 253 -14.66 -7.56 -17.89
N ILE A 254 -13.63 -7.89 -17.10
CA ILE A 254 -12.24 -7.91 -17.58
C ILE A 254 -12.08 -8.92 -18.73
N ARG A 255 -12.64 -10.13 -18.60
CA ARG A 255 -12.58 -11.15 -19.66
C ARG A 255 -13.30 -10.70 -20.93
N GLU A 256 -14.49 -10.11 -20.81
CA GLU A 256 -15.26 -9.61 -21.96
C GLU A 256 -14.51 -8.49 -22.70
N GLU A 257 -13.87 -7.57 -21.98
CA GLU A 257 -13.01 -6.52 -22.54
C GLU A 257 -11.78 -7.08 -23.24
N GLU A 258 -11.08 -8.05 -22.62
CA GLU A 258 -9.92 -8.72 -23.21
C GLU A 258 -10.30 -9.44 -24.52
N GLU A 259 -11.41 -10.18 -24.53
CA GLU A 259 -11.91 -10.84 -25.73
C GLU A 259 -12.33 -9.84 -26.83
N GLU A 260 -12.93 -8.71 -26.47
CA GLU A 260 -13.29 -7.67 -27.44
C GLU A 260 -12.05 -7.03 -28.06
N GLU A 261 -11.03 -6.74 -27.26
CA GLU A 261 -9.74 -6.23 -27.73
C GLU A 261 -9.02 -7.24 -28.63
N GLU A 262 -9.07 -8.53 -28.32
CA GLU A 262 -8.55 -9.59 -29.19
C GLU A 262 -9.30 -9.65 -30.52
N ARG A 263 -10.65 -9.65 -30.50
CA ARG A 263 -11.46 -9.59 -31.72
C ARG A 263 -11.13 -8.36 -32.58
N LYS A 264 -10.96 -7.18 -31.97
CA LYS A 264 -10.54 -5.95 -32.69
C LYS A 264 -9.16 -6.11 -33.32
N ARG A 265 -8.21 -6.75 -32.63
CA ARG A 265 -6.87 -7.02 -33.16
C ARG A 265 -6.87 -8.01 -34.32
N GLU A 266 -7.74 -9.01 -34.29
CA GLU A 266 -7.91 -9.97 -35.40
C GLU A 266 -8.60 -9.35 -36.62
N VAL A 267 -9.54 -8.42 -36.41
CA VAL A 267 -10.23 -7.70 -37.48
C VAL A 267 -9.34 -6.64 -38.15
N ILE A 268 -8.25 -6.17 -37.53
CA ILE A 268 -7.21 -5.38 -38.21
C ILE A 268 -6.41 -6.33 -39.10
N PRO A 269 -6.61 -6.35 -40.42
CA PRO A 269 -6.03 -7.41 -41.22
C PRO A 269 -4.52 -7.14 -41.38
N LYS A 270 -3.70 -8.16 -41.08
CA LYS A 270 -2.26 -8.24 -41.45
C LYS A 270 -2.03 -7.91 -42.95
N GLU A 271 -3.08 -8.02 -43.76
CA GLU A 271 -3.13 -7.61 -45.16
C GLU A 271 -2.79 -6.13 -45.39
N THR A 272 -2.98 -5.20 -44.45
CA THR A 272 -2.79 -3.77 -44.77
C THR A 272 -1.34 -3.34 -44.98
N LYS A 273 -0.33 -4.06 -44.49
CA LYS A 273 1.09 -3.75 -44.80
C LYS A 273 1.55 -4.47 -46.07
N ILE A 274 1.31 -5.77 -46.18
CA ILE A 274 1.73 -6.57 -47.34
C ILE A 274 0.93 -6.19 -48.58
N VAL A 275 -0.39 -6.02 -48.51
CA VAL A 275 -1.20 -5.61 -49.67
C VAL A 275 -0.86 -4.19 -50.10
N ARG A 276 -0.57 -3.25 -49.18
CA ARG A 276 -0.07 -1.91 -49.58
C ARG A 276 1.30 -1.99 -50.25
N GLN A 277 2.19 -2.84 -49.77
CA GLN A 277 3.54 -3.00 -50.33
C GLN A 277 3.51 -3.72 -51.68
N VAL A 278 2.71 -4.78 -51.83
CA VAL A 278 2.44 -5.49 -53.10
C VAL A 278 1.74 -4.56 -54.09
N ARG A 279 0.77 -3.75 -53.66
CA ARG A 279 0.08 -2.77 -54.52
C ARG A 279 1.00 -1.62 -54.95
N ARG A 280 1.96 -1.22 -54.11
CA ARG A 280 3.02 -0.25 -54.47
C ARG A 280 3.97 -0.86 -55.51
N VAL A 281 4.46 -2.08 -55.30
CA VAL A 281 5.32 -2.81 -56.26
C VAL A 281 4.62 -3.06 -57.61
N LEU A 282 3.33 -3.43 -57.61
CA LEU A 282 2.55 -3.64 -58.84
C LEU A 282 2.29 -2.33 -59.61
N ASN A 283 2.13 -1.21 -58.90
CA ASN A 283 1.97 0.11 -59.53
C ASN A 283 3.30 0.64 -60.09
N ASP A 284 4.42 0.39 -59.41
CA ASP A 284 5.76 0.76 -59.90
C ASP A 284 6.17 -0.10 -61.10
N ALA A 285 5.77 -1.38 -61.14
CA ALA A 285 6.00 -2.29 -62.28
C ALA A 285 5.17 -1.92 -63.53
N ARG A 286 4.03 -1.24 -63.38
CA ARG A 286 3.21 -0.76 -64.51
C ARG A 286 3.85 0.40 -65.29
N GLY A 287 4.92 1.00 -64.79
CA GLY A 287 5.73 1.99 -65.52
C GLY A 287 6.82 1.40 -66.41
N ILE A 288 7.09 0.08 -66.35
CA ILE A 288 8.28 -0.52 -66.99
C ILE A 288 7.94 -1.47 -68.16
N LEU A 289 6.68 -1.86 -68.37
CA LEU A 289 6.31 -2.75 -69.49
C LEU A 289 5.30 -2.10 -70.45
N ASN A 290 5.72 -1.02 -71.08
CA ASN A 290 5.10 -0.48 -72.30
C ASN A 290 6.16 -0.21 -73.38
N VAL A 291 7.10 -1.14 -73.57
CA VAL A 291 7.95 -1.31 -74.77
C VAL A 291 8.35 -2.80 -74.73
N LEU A 292 7.80 -3.72 -75.51
CA LEU A 292 8.09 -3.96 -76.93
C LEU A 292 7.07 -4.94 -77.53
N LYS A 293 6.75 -4.75 -78.81
CA LYS A 293 6.51 -5.85 -79.75
C LYS A 293 7.80 -6.63 -79.95
#